data_AF-A0A3D6BT60-F1
#
_entry.id   AF-A0A3D6BT60-F1
#
_cell.length_a   1.000
_cell.length_b   1.000
_cell.length_c   1.000
_cell.angle_alpha   90.00
_cell.angle_beta   90.00
_cell.angle_gamma   90.00
#
_symmetry.space_group_name_H-M   'P 1'
#
loop_
_entity.id
_entity.type
_entity.pdbx_description
1 polymer ?
#
loop_
_entity_poly.entity_id
_entity_poly.type
_entity_poly.pdbx_seq_one_letter_code
_entity_poly.pdbx_strand_id
1 'polypeptide(L)'
;MATSEFAVANSDLQKFQPDILGFGIADFGDELQLAENDVIRQIRAEWWEKYRHSVRYKDITKVTSVEMDSSKLTNSQWTNCVSYMALWKYIFPQLTKWREEEDSFMRQMKFYRDRYSEEFQSVLRDGVEYDEDGGGSISNSEKEPFHDLRLTR
;
A
#
# COMPACT_ATOMS: atom_id res chain seq x y z
N MET A 1 -11.27 -11.16 8.92
CA MET A 1 -10.57 -10.24 9.87
C MET A 1 -10.19 -8.95 9.13
N ALA A 2 -9.87 -7.84 9.80
CA ALA A 2 -9.30 -6.65 9.16
C ALA A 2 -7.80 -6.53 9.50
N THR A 3 -7.00 -5.92 8.62
CA THR A 3 -5.58 -5.69 8.84
C THR A 3 -5.32 -4.68 9.96
N SER A 4 -4.13 -4.72 10.56
CA SER A 4 -3.81 -3.96 11.77
C SER A 4 -3.68 -2.46 11.55
N GLU A 5 -3.09 -2.03 10.42
CA GLU A 5 -2.77 -0.62 10.20
C GLU A 5 -3.86 0.07 9.38
N PHE A 6 -4.17 -0.45 8.19
CA PHE A 6 -5.05 0.18 7.22
C PHE A 6 -6.51 -0.30 7.28
N ALA A 7 -6.83 -1.20 8.23
CA ALA A 7 -8.17 -1.74 8.47
C ALA A 7 -8.82 -2.39 7.22
N VAL A 8 -8.02 -2.99 6.34
CA VAL A 8 -8.47 -3.63 5.09
C VAL A 8 -9.07 -4.98 5.43
N ALA A 9 -10.25 -5.29 4.88
CA ALA A 9 -10.94 -6.55 5.15
C ALA A 9 -11.43 -7.22 3.85
N ASN A 10 -11.96 -8.45 3.97
CA ASN A 10 -12.54 -9.18 2.84
C ASN A 10 -13.62 -8.39 2.09
N SER A 11 -14.35 -7.51 2.78
CA SER A 11 -15.33 -6.62 2.16
C SER A 11 -14.71 -5.66 1.15
N ASP A 12 -13.45 -5.28 1.32
CA ASP A 12 -12.72 -4.44 0.36
C ASP A 12 -12.31 -5.25 -0.87
N LEU A 13 -11.89 -6.50 -0.68
CA LEU A 13 -11.63 -7.42 -1.79
C LEU A 13 -12.88 -7.64 -2.64
N GLN A 14 -14.04 -7.80 -2.00
CA GLN A 14 -15.33 -8.00 -2.67
C GLN A 14 -15.79 -6.80 -3.50
N LYS A 15 -15.25 -5.59 -3.28
CA LYS A 15 -15.48 -4.44 -4.16
C LYS A 15 -14.84 -4.64 -5.53
N PHE A 16 -13.75 -5.40 -5.60
CA PHE A 16 -13.01 -5.67 -6.84
C PHE A 16 -13.37 -7.04 -7.44
N GLN A 17 -13.47 -8.07 -6.60
CA GLN A 17 -13.85 -9.42 -6.99
C GLN A 17 -14.98 -9.92 -6.06
N PRO A 18 -16.26 -9.68 -6.40
CA PRO A 18 -17.39 -9.95 -5.49
C PRO A 18 -17.52 -11.41 -5.02
N ASP A 19 -17.13 -12.35 -5.87
CA ASP A 19 -17.21 -13.79 -5.65
C ASP A 19 -15.93 -14.39 -5.05
N ILE A 20 -14.96 -13.57 -4.62
CA ILE A 20 -13.63 -14.05 -4.18
C ILE A 20 -13.70 -15.09 -3.05
N LEU A 21 -14.67 -14.96 -2.14
CA LEU A 21 -14.86 -15.89 -1.01
C LEU A 21 -15.57 -17.20 -1.40
N GLY A 22 -16.06 -17.29 -2.65
CA GLY A 22 -16.77 -18.44 -3.19
C GLY A 22 -15.86 -19.49 -3.84
N PHE A 23 -14.57 -19.21 -4.00
CA PHE A 23 -13.62 -20.11 -4.67
C PHE A 23 -12.98 -21.18 -3.76
N GLY A 24 -13.60 -21.45 -2.61
CA GLY A 24 -13.16 -22.49 -1.67
C GLY A 24 -12.34 -21.97 -0.48
N ILE A 25 -12.08 -20.66 -0.40
CA ILE A 25 -11.44 -20.00 0.74
C ILE A 25 -12.39 -18.88 1.21
N ALA A 26 -12.80 -18.93 2.48
CA ALA A 26 -13.83 -18.04 3.02
C ALA A 26 -13.27 -16.81 3.76
N ASP A 27 -11.97 -16.79 4.05
CA ASP A 27 -11.29 -15.67 4.72
C ASP A 27 -9.87 -15.53 4.17
N PHE A 28 -9.47 -14.29 3.88
CA PHE A 28 -8.13 -13.94 3.38
C PHE A 28 -7.39 -13.00 4.34
N GLY A 29 -7.73 -13.05 5.64
CA GLY A 29 -7.15 -12.15 6.64
C GLY A 29 -5.62 -12.21 6.72
N ASP A 30 -5.04 -13.41 6.63
CA ASP A 30 -3.59 -13.60 6.67
C ASP A 30 -2.92 -13.04 5.41
N GLU A 31 -3.49 -13.30 4.22
CA GLU A 31 -3.00 -12.76 2.95
C GLU A 31 -3.09 -11.23 2.91
N LEU A 32 -4.16 -10.65 3.47
CA LEU A 32 -4.31 -9.21 3.63
C LEU A 32 -3.25 -8.64 4.56
N GLN A 33 -2.94 -9.29 5.68
CA GLN A 33 -1.90 -8.82 6.60
C GLN A 33 -0.50 -8.88 5.97
N LEU A 34 -0.20 -9.94 5.21
CA LEU A 34 1.05 -10.04 4.45
C LEU A 34 1.17 -8.93 3.41
N ALA A 35 0.09 -8.66 2.69
CA ALA A 35 0.03 -7.57 1.72
C ALA A 35 0.22 -6.19 2.38
N GLU A 36 -0.42 -5.93 3.52
CA GLU A 36 -0.25 -4.69 4.28
C GLU A 36 1.21 -4.47 4.68
N ASN A 37 1.86 -5.50 5.23
CA ASN A 37 3.26 -5.44 5.63
C ASN A 37 4.18 -5.09 4.46
N ASP A 38 3.88 -5.63 3.27
CA ASP A 38 4.65 -5.35 2.06
C ASP A 38 4.43 -3.93 1.51
N VAL A 39 3.19 -3.44 1.56
CA VAL A 39 2.89 -2.05 1.20
C VAL A 39 3.63 -1.10 2.14
N ILE A 40 3.55 -1.31 3.45
CA ILE A 40 4.27 -0.51 4.46
C ILE A 40 5.78 -0.53 4.21
N ARG A 41 6.34 -1.69 3.88
CA ARG A 41 7.76 -1.82 3.54
C ARG A 41 8.14 -1.00 2.31
N GLN A 42 7.29 -0.97 1.28
CA GLN A 42 7.52 -0.17 0.09
C GLN A 42 7.37 1.34 0.36
N ILE A 43 6.38 1.75 1.16
CA ILE A 43 6.22 3.14 1.62
C ILE A 43 7.49 3.60 2.34
N ARG A 44 8.02 2.76 3.24
CA ARG A 44 9.26 3.06 3.97
C ARG A 44 10.44 3.26 3.01
N ALA A 45 10.58 2.38 2.02
CA ALA A 45 11.69 2.43 1.09
C ALA A 45 11.63 3.62 0.11
N GLU A 46 10.45 3.93 -0.44
CA GLU A 46 10.31 4.91 -1.52
C GLU A 46 9.98 6.32 -1.03
N TRP A 47 9.11 6.44 -0.02
CA TRP A 47 8.65 7.73 0.48
C TRP A 47 9.40 8.16 1.74
N TRP A 48 9.44 7.34 2.79
CA TRP A 48 9.97 7.76 4.09
C TRP A 48 11.44 8.19 4.03
N GLU A 49 12.28 7.46 3.28
CA GLU A 49 13.68 7.85 3.08
C GLU A 49 13.82 9.25 2.47
N LYS A 50 12.97 9.60 1.50
CA LYS A 50 12.98 10.93 0.87
C LYS A 50 12.41 11.99 1.80
N TYR A 51 11.29 11.71 2.46
CA TYR A 51 10.65 12.60 3.43
C TYR A 51 11.60 12.95 4.59
N ARG A 52 12.27 11.94 5.16
CA ARG A 52 13.26 12.12 6.22
C ARG A 52 14.40 13.04 5.75
N HIS A 53 14.86 12.88 4.51
CA HIS A 53 15.96 13.70 3.98
C HIS A 53 15.55 15.13 3.62
N SER A 54 14.31 15.36 3.18
CA SER A 54 13.83 16.67 2.74
C SER A 54 13.38 17.57 3.91
N VAL A 55 12.62 17.01 4.85
CA VAL A 55 11.97 17.76 5.95
C VAL A 55 12.82 17.75 7.22
N ARG A 56 13.42 16.60 7.60
CA ARG A 56 14.08 16.45 8.91
C ARG A 56 15.53 16.91 8.96
N TYR A 57 16.30 16.79 7.87
CA TYR A 57 17.72 17.19 7.87
C TYR A 57 17.95 18.70 7.95
N LYS A 58 16.91 19.53 7.74
CA LYS A 58 17.00 20.99 7.94
C LYS A 58 16.96 21.39 9.42
N ASP A 59 16.54 20.49 10.30
CA ASP A 59 16.43 20.74 11.73
C ASP A 59 17.46 19.91 12.50
N ILE A 60 18.59 20.56 12.85
CA ILE A 60 19.74 19.93 13.54
C ILE A 60 19.38 19.41 14.94
N THR A 61 18.22 19.75 15.47
CA THR A 61 17.73 19.29 16.79
C THR A 61 16.99 17.95 16.73
N LYS A 62 16.62 17.48 15.53
CA LYS A 62 15.88 16.23 15.35
C LYS A 62 16.85 15.08 15.10
N VAL A 63 16.80 14.07 15.97
CA VAL A 63 17.66 12.88 15.93
C VAL A 63 17.40 12.10 14.64
N THR A 64 18.46 11.72 13.94
CA THR A 64 18.44 11.00 12.66
C THR A 64 17.97 9.54 12.75
N SER A 65 17.61 9.06 13.95
CA SER A 65 17.19 7.68 14.24
C SER A 65 15.67 7.49 14.26
N VAL A 66 14.88 8.46 13.80
CA VAL A 66 13.42 8.34 13.79
C VAL A 66 13.00 7.42 12.64
N GLU A 67 12.41 6.29 13.02
CA GLU A 67 11.78 5.33 12.12
C GLU A 67 10.36 5.77 11.74
N MET A 68 9.86 5.23 10.63
CA MET A 68 8.48 5.48 10.19
C MET A 68 7.51 4.77 11.11
N ASP A 69 6.61 5.52 11.73
CA ASP A 69 5.46 4.96 12.44
C ASP A 69 4.28 4.77 11.46
N SER A 70 3.90 3.52 11.19
CA SER A 70 2.83 3.19 10.24
C SER A 70 1.45 3.63 10.71
N SER A 71 1.24 3.78 12.03
CA SER A 71 -0.05 4.20 12.59
C SER A 71 -0.42 5.65 12.26
N LYS A 72 0.57 6.43 11.81
CA LYS A 72 0.42 7.83 11.38
C LYS A 72 0.09 7.99 9.90
N LEU A 73 0.06 6.89 9.14
CA LEU A 73 -0.38 6.91 7.76
C LEU A 73 -1.91 6.93 7.68
N THR A 74 -2.45 7.60 6.67
CA THR A 74 -3.90 7.64 6.48
C THR A 74 -4.41 6.37 5.80
N ASN A 75 -5.22 5.60 6.53
CA ASN A 75 -5.73 4.29 6.09
C ASN A 75 -6.38 4.31 4.71
N SER A 76 -7.23 5.31 4.43
CA SER A 76 -7.99 5.38 3.18
C SER A 76 -7.12 5.55 1.93
N GLN A 77 -5.89 6.08 2.05
CA GLN A 77 -4.97 6.18 0.91
C GLN A 77 -4.42 4.81 0.48
N TRP A 78 -4.33 3.86 1.41
CA TRP A 78 -3.61 2.60 1.19
C TRP A 78 -4.53 1.39 1.02
N THR A 79 -5.84 1.55 1.26
CA THR A 79 -6.82 0.44 1.17
C THR A 79 -6.78 -0.25 -0.20
N ASN A 80 -6.73 0.51 -1.31
CA ASN A 80 -6.65 -0.04 -2.65
C ASN A 80 -5.31 -0.73 -2.91
N CYS A 81 -4.20 -0.11 -2.50
CA CYS A 81 -2.85 -0.66 -2.62
C CYS A 81 -2.74 -2.03 -1.94
N VAL A 82 -3.21 -2.16 -0.70
CA VAL A 82 -3.21 -3.45 0.02
C VAL A 82 -4.10 -4.46 -0.66
N SER A 83 -5.31 -4.07 -1.06
CA SER A 83 -6.25 -4.97 -1.73
C SER A 83 -5.65 -5.53 -3.02
N TYR A 84 -5.05 -4.67 -3.86
CA TYR A 84 -4.40 -5.11 -5.09
C TYR A 84 -3.19 -6.01 -4.80
N MET A 85 -2.33 -5.62 -3.85
CA MET A 85 -1.18 -6.42 -3.43
C MET A 85 -1.61 -7.83 -2.97
N ALA A 86 -2.64 -7.92 -2.13
CA ALA A 86 -3.19 -9.18 -1.65
C ALA A 86 -3.68 -10.04 -2.82
N LEU A 87 -4.49 -9.47 -3.71
CA LEU A 87 -5.06 -10.16 -4.86
C LEU A 87 -3.99 -10.79 -5.75
N TRP A 88 -3.04 -10.00 -6.26
CA TRP A 88 -2.07 -10.51 -7.25
C TRP A 88 -0.97 -11.39 -6.64
N LYS A 89 -0.53 -11.10 -5.41
CA LYS A 89 0.66 -11.72 -4.83
C LYS A 89 0.37 -12.90 -3.91
N TYR A 90 -0.76 -12.90 -3.23
CA TYR A 90 -1.04 -13.87 -2.18
C TYR A 90 -2.30 -14.69 -2.45
N ILE A 91 -3.36 -14.10 -2.98
CA ILE A 91 -4.66 -14.75 -3.15
C ILE A 91 -4.73 -15.53 -4.47
N PHE A 92 -4.58 -14.88 -5.63
CA PHE A 92 -4.71 -15.57 -6.91
C PHE A 92 -3.68 -16.68 -7.15
N PRO A 93 -2.43 -16.59 -6.65
CA PRO A 93 -1.49 -17.72 -6.66
C PRO A 93 -2.01 -18.99 -5.96
N GLN A 94 -2.88 -18.85 -4.96
CA GLN A 94 -3.51 -19.98 -4.27
C GLN A 94 -4.70 -20.56 -5.06
N LEU A 95 -5.39 -19.73 -5.85
CA LEU A 95 -6.57 -20.11 -6.61
C LEU A 95 -6.26 -20.65 -8.01
N THR A 96 -5.11 -20.28 -8.58
CA THR A 96 -4.67 -20.75 -9.90
C THR A 96 -4.31 -22.24 -9.89
N LYS A 97 -4.53 -22.90 -11.02
CA LYS A 97 -4.22 -24.32 -11.20
C LYS A 97 -2.80 -24.58 -11.73
N TRP A 98 -2.02 -23.53 -11.98
CA TRP A 98 -0.62 -23.61 -12.44
C TRP A 98 -0.41 -24.57 -13.63
N ARG A 99 -1.26 -24.47 -14.66
CA ARG A 99 -1.15 -25.27 -15.89
C ARG A 99 -0.33 -24.54 -16.95
N GLU A 100 0.07 -25.23 -18.02
CA GLU A 100 0.77 -24.61 -19.16
C GLU A 100 -0.08 -23.53 -19.84
N GLU A 101 -1.39 -23.73 -19.92
CA GLU A 101 -2.33 -22.73 -20.42
C GLU A 101 -2.70 -21.72 -19.33
N GLU A 102 -2.64 -20.43 -19.67
CA GLU A 102 -2.93 -19.33 -18.75
C GLU A 102 -4.42 -19.31 -18.35
N ASP A 103 -4.69 -19.52 -17.06
CA ASP A 103 -6.06 -19.44 -16.53
C ASP A 103 -6.52 -18.00 -16.27
N SER A 104 -7.78 -17.82 -15.84
CA SER A 104 -8.33 -16.50 -15.53
C SER A 104 -7.61 -15.81 -14.36
N PHE A 105 -7.19 -16.57 -13.35
CA PHE A 105 -6.52 -16.02 -12.18
C PHE A 105 -5.11 -15.54 -12.52
N MET A 106 -4.38 -16.27 -13.38
CA MET A 106 -3.07 -15.84 -13.89
C MET A 106 -3.17 -14.52 -14.68
N ARG A 107 -4.23 -14.33 -15.48
CA ARG A 107 -4.48 -13.05 -16.16
C ARG A 107 -4.82 -11.94 -15.17
N GLN A 108 -5.65 -12.24 -14.17
CA GLN A 108 -5.98 -11.29 -13.10
C GLN A 108 -4.75 -10.90 -12.28
N MET A 109 -3.82 -11.82 -12.00
CA MET A 109 -2.56 -11.49 -11.32
C MET A 109 -1.78 -10.40 -12.06
N LYS A 110 -1.63 -10.53 -13.38
CA LYS A 110 -0.95 -9.50 -14.20
C LYS A 110 -1.68 -8.17 -14.09
N PHE A 111 -3.00 -8.17 -14.28
CA PHE A 111 -3.83 -6.97 -14.18
C PHE A 111 -3.68 -6.27 -12.83
N TYR A 112 -3.86 -6.98 -11.71
CA TYR A 112 -3.82 -6.37 -10.38
C TYR A 112 -2.42 -5.96 -9.93
N ARG A 113 -1.37 -6.62 -10.43
CA ARG A 113 0.01 -6.15 -10.24
C ARG A 113 0.24 -4.80 -10.91
N ASP A 114 -0.26 -4.64 -12.13
CA ASP A 114 -0.11 -3.40 -12.88
C ASP A 114 -0.96 -2.28 -12.23
N ARG A 115 -2.20 -2.59 -11.82
CA ARG A 115 -3.06 -1.66 -11.04
C ARG A 115 -2.45 -1.26 -9.70
N TYR A 116 -1.81 -2.19 -9.00
CA TYR A 116 -1.06 -1.87 -7.78
C TYR A 116 0.03 -0.84 -8.05
N SER A 117 0.81 -1.05 -9.12
CA SER A 117 1.90 -0.15 -9.48
C SER A 117 1.40 1.24 -9.86
N GLU A 118 0.29 1.32 -10.60
CA GLU A 118 -0.38 2.58 -10.93
C GLU A 118 -0.87 3.33 -9.69
N GLU A 119 -1.62 2.65 -8.81
CA GLU A 119 -2.19 3.24 -7.60
C GLU A 119 -1.09 3.73 -6.66
N PHE A 120 -0.08 2.90 -6.40
CA PHE A 120 1.03 3.24 -5.52
C PHE A 120 1.76 4.50 -6.02
N GLN A 121 2.08 4.55 -7.31
CA GLN A 121 2.72 5.72 -7.90
C GLN A 121 1.79 6.95 -7.93
N SER A 122 0.47 6.75 -8.07
CA SER A 122 -0.51 7.83 -7.98
C SER A 122 -0.52 8.44 -6.58
N VAL A 123 -0.53 7.63 -5.52
CA VAL A 123 -0.47 8.11 -4.13
C VAL A 123 0.84 8.86 -3.85
N LEU A 124 1.98 8.35 -4.34
CA LEU A 124 3.26 9.04 -4.18
C LEU A 124 3.29 10.42 -4.87
N ARG A 125 2.58 10.57 -5.99
CA ARG A 125 2.49 11.83 -6.75
C ARG A 125 1.46 12.80 -6.20
N ASP A 126 0.39 12.31 -5.60
CA ASP A 126 -0.61 13.14 -4.93
C ASP A 126 -0.07 13.66 -3.59
N GLY A 127 0.77 12.84 -2.93
CA GLY A 127 1.37 13.14 -1.64
C GLY A 127 0.89 12.15 -0.60
N VAL A 128 1.83 11.54 0.12
CA VAL A 128 1.51 10.63 1.22
C VAL A 128 1.06 11.45 2.42
N GLU A 129 -0.11 11.13 2.95
CA GLU A 129 -0.69 11.74 4.13
C GLU A 129 -0.12 11.10 5.40
N TYR A 130 0.67 11.88 6.15
CA TYR A 130 1.35 11.45 7.37
C TYR A 130 1.14 12.45 8.53
N ASP A 131 0.53 12.00 9.63
CA ASP A 131 0.26 12.80 10.82
C ASP A 131 1.51 12.93 11.70
N GLU A 132 2.39 13.87 11.36
CA GLU A 132 3.70 13.97 11.97
C GLU A 132 3.62 14.35 13.45
N ASP A 133 2.74 15.28 13.81
CA ASP A 133 2.56 15.78 15.17
C ASP A 133 1.59 14.94 16.02
N GLY A 134 0.83 14.03 15.40
CA GLY A 134 -0.14 13.16 16.07
C GLY A 134 -1.42 13.91 16.48
N GLY A 135 -1.69 15.07 15.86
CA GLY A 135 -2.83 15.92 16.15
C GLY A 135 -4.14 15.44 15.50
N GLY A 136 -4.09 14.43 14.63
CA GLY A 136 -5.26 13.92 13.90
C GLY A 136 -5.72 14.83 12.75
N SER A 137 -4.93 15.83 12.37
CA SER A 137 -5.22 16.73 11.26
C SER A 137 -4.00 16.90 10.37
N ILE A 138 -4.13 16.60 9.08
CA ILE A 138 -3.02 16.65 8.13
C ILE A 138 -3.04 18.01 7.45
N SER A 139 -2.04 18.84 7.75
CA SER A 139 -1.86 20.15 7.13
C SER A 139 -1.38 20.00 5.69
N ASN A 140 -1.69 20.97 4.82
CA ASN A 140 -1.25 20.93 3.41
C ASN A 140 0.29 20.96 3.27
N SER A 141 1.02 21.47 4.28
CA SER A 141 2.48 21.41 4.35
C SER A 141 3.03 20.01 4.59
N GLU A 142 2.20 19.06 5.04
CA GLU A 142 2.58 17.66 5.24
C GLU A 142 2.26 16.79 4.01
N LYS A 143 1.49 17.33 3.05
CA LYS A 143 1.12 16.68 1.79
C LYS A 143 1.97 17.20 0.62
N GLU A 144 3.29 17.21 0.77
CA GLU A 144 4.16 17.59 -0.36
C GLU A 144 4.44 16.36 -1.25
N PRO A 145 4.14 16.44 -2.57
CA PRO A 145 4.53 15.39 -3.50
C PRO A 145 6.04 15.44 -3.73
N PHE A 146 6.76 14.49 -3.12
CA PHE A 146 8.22 14.36 -3.30
C PHE A 146 8.59 13.59 -4.58
N HIS A 147 7.60 13.06 -5.31
CA HIS A 147 7.80 12.31 -6.56
C HIS A 147 7.28 13.09 -7.75
N ASP A 148 8.07 14.06 -8.21
CA ASP A 148 7.84 14.70 -9.50
C ASP A 148 8.41 13.83 -10.64
N LEU A 149 7.74 13.79 -11.79
CA LEU A 149 8.24 13.19 -13.04
C LEU A 149 9.45 13.95 -13.64
N ARG A 150 9.99 14.91 -12.91
CA ARG A 150 11.07 15.77 -13.34
C ARG A 150 12.40 15.21 -12.83
N LEU A 151 13.33 14.99 -13.75
CA LEU A 151 14.74 14.74 -13.42
C LEU A 151 15.27 15.91 -12.57
N THR A 152 15.48 15.66 -11.28
CA THR A 152 16.28 16.52 -10.42
C THR A 152 17.75 16.30 -10.77
N ARG A 153 18.41 17.36 -11.22
CA ARG A 153 19.81 17.37 -11.67
C ARG A 153 20.72 17.82 -10.55
#